data_AF-A0A953JCM4-F1
#
_entry.id   AF-A0A953JCM4-F1
#
_cell.length_a   1.000
_cell.length_b   1.000
_cell.length_c   1.000
_cell.angle_alpha   90.00
_cell.angle_beta   90.00
_cell.angle_gamma   90.00
#
_symmetry.space_group_name_H-M   'P 1'
#
loop_
_entity.id
_entity.type
_entity.pdbx_description
1 polymer ?
#
loop_
_entity_poly.entity_id
_entity_poly.type
_entity_poly.pdbx_seq_one_letter_code
_entity_poly.pdbx_strand_id
1 'polypeptide(L)'
;MQVVRSALHGVGGPLAGVRILDLTYVVLGPLATQILADMGADVVKVEPPEGDINRQTGPGRNPGMGALYLNINRNKRSIALDLKHPGATDILRRMVARADVLVHNMRDRAVRSLGLDADSLRKVNPRLVHCSASGFGSAGPYTDRPAFDDIIQGACGLAAAEGRADGTRRFSPALVADKTTGLTLAYAILAALFARERSGEGQTVEVPMLETMVHFTMVDQMAGLTFDPPVGPGGHARSVQRRIYASATATWRRCPTPTGTGAPSSRPRDSPNWRTTRAARTPRHGCGIWTGCLAWLRRRWPG
;
A
#
# COMPACT_ATOMS: atom_id res chain seq x y z
N MET A 1 -2.11 -19.78 42.97
CA MET A 1 -3.12 -19.10 42.15
C MET A 1 -2.83 -19.45 40.69
N GLN A 2 -3.52 -20.47 40.16
CA GLN A 2 -3.34 -20.96 38.80
C GLN A 2 -3.74 -19.87 37.82
N VAL A 3 -2.77 -19.37 37.04
CA VAL A 3 -3.07 -18.61 35.83
C VAL A 3 -3.75 -19.58 34.89
N VAL A 4 -5.06 -19.42 34.73
CA VAL A 4 -5.84 -20.11 33.70
C VAL A 4 -5.21 -19.75 32.36
N ARG A 5 -4.40 -20.67 31.83
CA ARG A 5 -3.98 -20.65 30.42
C ARG A 5 -5.26 -20.84 29.62
N SER A 6 -5.91 -19.75 29.24
CA SER A 6 -7.01 -19.79 28.28
C SER A 6 -6.44 -20.33 26.97
N ALA A 7 -6.84 -21.56 26.66
CA ALA A 7 -6.58 -22.25 25.40
C ALA A 7 -7.34 -21.58 24.26
N LEU A 8 -6.82 -20.46 23.75
CA LEU A 8 -7.07 -20.03 22.37
C LEU A 8 -5.95 -20.54 21.42
N HIS A 9 -5.24 -21.61 21.81
CA HIS A 9 -4.49 -22.44 20.87
C HIS A 9 -5.49 -23.33 20.13
N GLY A 10 -6.06 -22.86 19.02
CA GLY A 10 -6.94 -23.73 18.24
C GLY A 10 -7.86 -23.10 17.21
N VAL A 11 -7.39 -22.17 16.40
CA VAL A 11 -7.73 -22.20 14.95
C VAL A 11 -6.44 -21.80 14.22
N GLY A 12 -5.63 -22.80 13.88
CA GLY A 12 -4.36 -22.58 13.21
C GLY A 12 -4.58 -21.97 11.83
N GLY A 13 -4.02 -20.78 11.60
CA GLY A 13 -3.89 -20.20 10.27
C GLY A 13 -2.54 -20.55 9.64
N PRO A 14 -2.33 -20.23 8.34
CA PRO A 14 -1.08 -20.51 7.64
C PRO A 14 0.18 -19.93 8.30
N LEU A 15 0.04 -18.92 9.16
CA LEU A 15 1.13 -18.28 9.90
C LEU A 15 1.13 -18.61 11.40
N ALA A 16 0.43 -19.65 11.81
CA ALA A 16 0.48 -20.11 13.20
C ALA A 16 1.93 -20.39 13.62
N GLY A 17 2.36 -19.75 14.71
CA GLY A 17 3.74 -19.84 15.23
C GLY A 17 4.67 -18.72 14.76
N VAL A 18 4.29 -17.92 13.75
CA VAL A 18 5.06 -16.75 13.31
C VAL A 18 4.83 -15.57 14.25
N ARG A 19 5.91 -14.94 14.71
CA ARG A 19 5.87 -13.75 15.58
C ARG A 19 6.33 -12.50 14.84
N ILE A 20 5.50 -11.46 14.86
CA ILE A 20 5.75 -10.20 14.15
C ILE A 20 5.80 -9.05 15.14
N LEU A 21 6.87 -8.26 15.06
CA LEU A 21 6.95 -6.95 15.70
C LEU A 21 6.57 -5.87 14.70
N ASP A 22 5.46 -5.19 14.99
CA ASP A 22 4.90 -4.14 14.16
C ASP A 22 5.22 -2.76 14.77
N LEU A 23 6.24 -2.10 14.24
CA LEU A 23 6.64 -0.73 14.58
C LEU A 23 6.12 0.27 13.53
N THR A 24 5.07 -0.08 12.81
CA THR A 24 4.51 0.75 11.75
C THR A 24 3.36 1.63 12.24
N TYR A 25 3.12 2.71 11.52
CA TYR A 25 2.07 3.70 11.81
C TYR A 25 1.21 3.97 10.59
N VAL A 26 0.07 4.62 10.81
CA VAL A 26 -0.82 5.13 9.76
C VAL A 26 -1.50 3.96 9.04
N VAL A 27 -1.21 3.66 7.76
CA VAL A 27 -2.06 2.73 6.97
C VAL A 27 -1.28 1.58 6.35
N LEU A 28 -0.26 1.86 5.52
CA LEU A 28 0.50 0.84 4.76
C LEU A 28 0.93 -0.34 5.63
N GLY A 29 1.76 -0.07 6.64
CA GLY A 29 2.34 -1.08 7.51
C GLY A 29 1.28 -1.77 8.37
N PRO A 30 0.39 -1.01 9.05
CA PRO A 30 -0.65 -1.62 9.86
C PRO A 30 -1.57 -2.55 9.08
N LEU A 31 -1.94 -2.19 7.85
CA LEU A 31 -2.73 -3.05 6.97
C LEU A 31 -1.99 -4.37 6.66
N ALA A 32 -0.70 -4.29 6.29
CA ALA A 32 0.09 -5.47 5.95
C ALA A 32 0.17 -6.45 7.13
N THR A 33 0.54 -5.96 8.32
CA THR A 33 0.68 -6.81 9.52
C THR A 33 -0.67 -7.28 10.04
N GLN A 34 -1.75 -6.54 9.83
CA GLN A 34 -3.11 -7.00 10.13
C GLN A 34 -3.50 -8.20 9.26
N ILE A 35 -3.20 -8.17 7.96
CA ILE A 35 -3.46 -9.30 7.05
C ILE A 35 -2.71 -10.55 7.54
N LEU A 36 -1.46 -10.40 7.97
CA LEU A 36 -0.68 -11.52 8.52
C LEU A 36 -1.25 -12.01 9.86
N ALA A 37 -1.78 -11.12 10.71
CA ALA A 37 -2.48 -11.49 11.93
C ALA A 37 -3.77 -12.28 11.63
N ASP A 38 -4.54 -11.89 10.61
CA ASP A 38 -5.72 -12.63 10.15
C ASP A 38 -5.35 -14.04 9.63
N MET A 39 -4.12 -14.23 9.14
CA MET A 39 -3.57 -15.53 8.75
C MET A 39 -2.97 -16.32 9.93
N GLY A 40 -3.10 -15.83 11.17
CA GLY A 40 -2.71 -16.54 12.39
C GLY A 40 -1.34 -16.17 12.96
N ALA A 41 -0.66 -15.14 12.45
CA ALA A 41 0.58 -14.65 13.06
C ALA A 41 0.32 -13.95 14.41
N ASP A 42 1.21 -14.14 15.37
CA ASP A 42 1.21 -13.39 16.62
C ASP A 42 1.86 -12.01 16.42
N VAL A 43 1.03 -10.99 16.25
CA VAL A 43 1.48 -9.62 15.96
C VAL A 43 1.43 -8.77 17.22
N VAL A 44 2.60 -8.23 17.60
CA VAL A 44 2.73 -7.23 18.66
C VAL A 44 3.04 -5.89 18.02
N LYS A 45 2.07 -4.96 18.08
CA LYS A 45 2.24 -3.56 17.70
C LYS A 45 2.95 -2.82 18.82
N VAL A 46 4.04 -2.15 18.48
CA VAL A 46 4.81 -1.29 19.40
C VAL A 46 4.49 0.15 19.04
N GLU A 47 3.86 0.85 19.98
CA GLU A 47 3.35 2.21 19.80
C GLU A 47 4.02 3.16 20.81
N PRO A 48 4.10 4.47 20.53
CA PRO A 48 4.51 5.42 21.56
C PRO A 48 3.42 5.50 22.64
N PRO A 49 3.69 6.11 23.81
CA PRO A 49 2.70 6.29 24.87
C PRO A 49 1.38 6.92 24.40
N GLU A 50 1.44 7.81 23.40
CA GLU A 50 0.27 8.49 22.83
C GLU A 50 -0.53 7.61 21.85
N GLY A 51 0.02 6.45 21.45
CA GLY A 51 -0.55 5.53 20.49
C GLY A 51 -0.35 5.95 19.02
N ASP A 52 -0.75 5.08 18.09
CA ASP A 52 -0.85 5.41 16.67
C ASP A 52 -1.83 6.57 16.44
N ILE A 53 -1.47 7.53 15.59
CA ILE A 53 -2.30 8.69 15.25
C ILE A 53 -3.72 8.29 14.81
N ASN A 54 -3.88 7.14 14.16
CA ASN A 54 -5.19 6.67 13.71
C ASN A 54 -6.14 6.30 14.85
N ARG A 55 -5.65 6.15 16.10
CA ARG A 55 -6.51 5.99 17.29
C ARG A 55 -7.32 7.24 17.59
N GLN A 56 -6.81 8.40 17.18
CA GLN A 56 -7.36 9.73 17.47
C GLN A 56 -8.03 10.36 16.23
N THR A 57 -7.92 9.74 15.07
CA THR A 57 -8.41 10.29 13.79
C THR A 57 -9.75 9.68 13.38
N GLY A 58 -10.66 10.54 12.91
CA GLY A 58 -11.93 10.14 12.32
C GLY A 58 -13.02 9.80 13.35
N PRO A 59 -14.15 9.24 12.91
CA PRO A 59 -15.24 8.90 13.81
C PRO A 59 -14.82 7.79 14.79
N GLY A 60 -15.29 7.89 16.03
CA GLY A 60 -15.05 6.91 17.07
C GLY A 60 -16.15 6.98 18.13
N ARG A 61 -16.52 5.82 18.69
CA ARG A 61 -17.52 5.75 19.77
C ARG A 61 -16.94 6.16 21.12
N ASN A 62 -15.65 5.91 21.33
CA ASN A 62 -14.91 6.20 22.55
C ASN A 62 -13.53 6.81 22.21
N PRO A 63 -12.89 7.55 23.14
CA PRO A 63 -11.51 7.98 22.98
C PRO A 63 -10.56 6.82 22.65
N GLY A 64 -9.65 7.03 21.70
CA GLY A 64 -8.69 6.01 21.26
C GLY A 64 -9.26 4.90 20.34
N MET A 65 -10.55 4.96 20.01
CA MET A 65 -11.24 4.02 19.12
C MET A 65 -11.53 4.61 17.73
N GLY A 66 -10.56 5.31 17.14
CA GLY A 66 -10.66 5.81 15.77
C GLY A 66 -10.98 4.70 14.78
N ALA A 67 -11.99 4.92 13.93
CA ALA A 67 -12.53 3.87 13.04
C ALA A 67 -11.47 3.28 12.09
N LEU A 68 -10.56 4.12 11.56
CA LEU A 68 -9.49 3.66 10.69
C LEU A 68 -8.54 2.71 11.43
N TYR A 69 -8.14 3.05 12.66
CA TYR A 69 -7.30 2.20 13.49
C TYR A 69 -7.94 0.83 13.73
N LEU A 70 -9.22 0.80 14.12
CA LEU A 70 -9.94 -0.46 14.37
C LEU A 70 -10.02 -1.35 13.12
N ASN A 71 -10.16 -0.75 11.94
CA ASN A 71 -10.25 -1.48 10.67
C ASN A 71 -8.93 -2.14 10.25
N ILE A 72 -7.77 -1.62 10.67
CA ILE A 72 -6.45 -2.06 10.21
C ILE A 72 -5.53 -2.55 11.34
N ASN A 73 -6.05 -2.75 12.56
CA ASN A 73 -5.28 -3.27 13.69
C ASN A 73 -6.00 -4.36 14.50
N ARG A 74 -7.06 -4.96 13.97
CA ARG A 74 -7.66 -6.16 14.57
C ARG A 74 -6.65 -7.30 14.65
N ASN A 75 -6.86 -8.23 15.59
CA ASN A 75 -6.01 -9.41 15.83
C ASN A 75 -4.56 -9.11 16.29
N LYS A 76 -4.23 -7.85 16.58
CA LYS A 76 -2.93 -7.46 17.14
C LYS A 76 -3.00 -7.27 18.64
N ARG A 77 -1.91 -7.61 19.32
CA ARG A 77 -1.62 -7.14 20.68
C ARG A 77 -0.88 -5.81 20.56
N SER A 78 -1.03 -4.93 21.55
CA SER A 78 -0.36 -3.62 21.55
C SER A 78 0.43 -3.45 22.85
N ILE A 79 1.63 -2.86 22.73
CA ILE A 79 2.41 -2.37 23.85
C ILE A 79 2.79 -0.90 23.59
N ALA A 80 2.70 -0.08 24.63
CA ALA A 80 3.23 1.28 24.61
C ALA A 80 4.70 1.25 25.03
N LEU A 81 5.58 1.82 24.21
CA LEU A 81 7.01 1.90 24.45
C LEU A 81 7.56 3.21 23.87
N ASP A 82 8.06 4.08 24.74
CA ASP A 82 8.78 5.29 24.31
C ASP A 82 10.21 4.94 23.89
N LEU A 83 10.47 4.95 22.58
CA LEU A 83 11.80 4.65 22.02
C LEU A 83 12.86 5.71 22.33
N LYS A 84 12.49 6.86 22.90
CA LYS A 84 13.44 7.87 23.40
C LYS A 84 13.99 7.51 24.77
N HIS A 85 13.33 6.61 25.51
CA HIS A 85 13.79 6.18 26.81
C HIS A 85 15.05 5.30 26.67
N PRO A 86 16.14 5.53 27.42
CA PRO A 86 17.42 4.83 27.23
C PRO A 86 17.32 3.28 27.27
N GLY A 87 16.40 2.73 28.06
CA GLY A 87 16.17 1.28 28.17
C GLY A 87 15.20 0.67 27.14
N ALA A 88 14.57 1.47 26.29
CA ALA A 88 13.54 0.99 25.37
C ALA A 88 14.10 0.09 24.28
N THR A 89 15.27 0.43 23.74
CA THR A 89 15.94 -0.38 22.71
C THR A 89 16.30 -1.78 23.23
N ASP A 90 16.66 -1.92 24.51
CA ASP A 90 16.97 -3.23 25.09
C ASP A 90 15.73 -4.11 25.23
N ILE A 91 14.58 -3.50 25.53
CA ILE A 91 13.28 -4.20 25.50
C ILE A 91 13.02 -4.72 24.08
N LEU A 92 13.15 -3.86 23.07
CA LEU A 92 12.95 -4.25 21.67
C LEU A 92 13.91 -5.34 21.23
N ARG A 93 15.21 -5.27 21.57
CA ARG A 93 16.19 -6.31 21.24
C ARG A 93 15.82 -7.66 21.83
N ARG A 94 15.33 -7.70 23.07
CA ARG A 94 14.83 -8.94 23.70
C ARG A 94 13.60 -9.50 22.98
N MET A 95 12.73 -8.63 22.47
CA MET A 95 11.59 -9.06 21.65
C MET A 95 12.06 -9.57 20.29
N VAL A 96 12.99 -8.88 19.63
CA VAL A 96 13.56 -9.26 18.33
C VAL A 96 14.26 -10.62 18.38
N ALA A 97 14.93 -10.95 19.49
CA ALA A 97 15.56 -12.26 19.70
C ALA A 97 14.57 -13.44 19.59
N ARG A 98 13.26 -13.17 19.68
CA ARG A 98 12.20 -14.17 19.61
C ARG A 98 11.20 -13.92 18.46
N ALA A 99 11.45 -12.92 17.63
CA ALA A 99 10.59 -12.53 16.53
C ALA A 99 11.03 -13.20 15.23
N ASP A 100 10.08 -13.47 14.34
CA ASP A 100 10.35 -13.91 12.99
C ASP A 100 10.48 -12.74 12.03
N VAL A 101 9.66 -11.71 12.25
CA VAL A 101 9.57 -10.53 11.41
C VAL A 101 9.60 -9.27 12.27
N LEU A 102 10.33 -8.25 11.84
CA LEU A 102 10.18 -6.88 12.30
C LEU A 102 9.79 -6.00 11.11
N VAL A 103 8.73 -5.21 11.27
CA VAL A 103 8.25 -4.28 10.24
C VAL A 103 8.28 -2.86 10.79
N HIS A 104 8.83 -1.91 10.06
CA HIS A 104 8.80 -0.48 10.40
C HIS A 104 8.60 0.42 9.18
N ASN A 105 8.10 1.63 9.39
CA ASN A 105 8.06 2.70 8.39
C ASN A 105 8.84 3.96 8.82
N MET A 106 9.74 3.80 9.80
CA MET A 106 10.68 4.85 10.21
C MET A 106 11.69 5.16 9.11
N ARG A 107 12.15 6.42 9.06
CA ARG A 107 13.27 6.85 8.20
C ARG A 107 14.56 6.13 8.57
N ASP A 108 15.43 5.93 7.60
CA ASP A 108 16.72 5.25 7.74
C ASP A 108 17.59 5.83 8.85
N ARG A 109 17.67 7.17 8.94
CA ARG A 109 18.42 7.83 10.00
C ARG A 109 17.89 7.47 11.39
N ALA A 110 16.57 7.43 11.56
CA ALA A 110 15.95 7.14 12.85
C ALA A 110 16.16 5.68 13.24
N VAL A 111 15.92 4.74 12.32
CA VAL A 111 16.07 3.30 12.61
C VAL A 111 17.52 2.93 12.96
N ARG A 112 18.51 3.52 12.27
CA ARG A 112 19.94 3.36 12.59
C ARG A 112 20.30 4.00 13.93
N SER A 113 19.80 5.21 14.23
CA SER A 113 20.08 5.85 15.53
C SER A 113 19.54 5.07 16.73
N LEU A 114 18.47 4.30 16.52
CA LEU A 114 17.89 3.42 17.52
C LEU A 114 18.56 2.03 17.56
N GLY A 115 19.49 1.74 16.63
CA GLY A 115 20.11 0.42 16.48
C GLY A 115 19.11 -0.69 16.11
N LEU A 116 18.06 -0.31 15.37
CA LEU A 116 16.99 -1.20 14.89
C LEU A 116 17.12 -1.51 13.40
N ASP A 117 18.22 -1.10 12.77
CA ASP A 117 18.55 -1.47 11.40
C ASP A 117 18.85 -2.97 11.27
N ALA A 118 18.75 -3.50 10.05
CA ALA A 118 18.87 -4.92 9.79
C ALA A 118 20.23 -5.50 10.25
N ASP A 119 21.33 -4.79 10.04
CA ASP A 119 22.67 -5.28 10.38
C ASP A 119 22.86 -5.33 11.90
N SER A 120 22.37 -4.32 12.61
CA SER A 120 22.35 -4.32 14.07
C SER A 120 21.49 -5.45 14.65
N LEU A 121 20.29 -5.68 14.10
CA LEU A 121 19.36 -6.68 14.62
C LEU A 121 19.72 -8.11 14.25
N ARG A 122 20.39 -8.34 13.11
CA ARG A 122 20.88 -9.68 12.74
C ARG A 122 21.93 -10.23 13.67
N LYS A 123 22.71 -9.37 14.34
CA LYS A 123 23.64 -9.78 15.41
C LYS A 123 22.91 -10.44 16.59
N VAL A 124 21.65 -10.06 16.81
CA VAL A 124 20.78 -10.63 17.86
C VAL A 124 19.99 -11.81 17.34
N ASN A 125 19.49 -11.73 16.10
CA ASN A 125 18.69 -12.76 15.47
C ASN A 125 19.03 -12.89 13.97
N PRO A 126 19.94 -13.82 13.59
CA PRO A 126 20.33 -14.04 12.19
C PRO A 126 19.18 -14.49 11.28
N ARG A 127 18.10 -15.01 11.86
CA ARG A 127 16.90 -15.51 11.16
C ARG A 127 15.81 -14.43 10.97
N LEU A 128 16.06 -13.20 11.43
CA LEU A 128 15.07 -12.13 11.37
C LEU A 128 14.80 -11.70 9.93
N VAL A 129 13.53 -11.71 9.53
CA VAL A 129 13.06 -10.98 8.36
C VAL A 129 12.84 -9.52 8.77
N HIS A 130 13.70 -8.62 8.28
CA HIS A 130 13.63 -7.19 8.57
C HIS A 130 12.95 -6.48 7.41
N CYS A 131 11.85 -5.79 7.67
CA CYS A 131 11.04 -5.15 6.64
C CYS A 131 10.92 -3.64 6.86
N SER A 132 11.27 -2.87 5.83
CA SER A 132 11.02 -1.43 5.76
C SER A 132 9.88 -1.13 4.79
N ALA A 133 8.91 -0.39 5.28
CA ALA A 133 7.76 0.13 4.56
C ALA A 133 7.96 1.63 4.32
N SER A 134 8.67 1.99 3.25
CA SER A 134 9.06 3.36 2.97
C SER A 134 8.14 4.02 1.94
N GLY A 135 8.09 5.35 1.94
CA GLY A 135 7.41 6.08 0.87
C GLY A 135 8.18 6.05 -0.44
N PHE A 136 9.48 6.30 -0.34
CA PHE A 136 10.44 6.30 -1.44
C PHE A 136 11.58 5.35 -1.08
N GLY A 137 12.10 4.62 -2.07
CA GLY A 137 13.22 3.69 -1.85
C GLY A 137 14.49 4.38 -1.35
N SER A 138 15.20 3.70 -0.45
CA SER A 138 16.42 4.16 0.24
C SER A 138 17.57 4.57 -0.69
N ALA A 139 17.69 3.94 -1.86
CA ALA A 139 18.69 4.24 -2.88
C ALA A 139 18.25 5.31 -3.91
N GLY A 140 17.09 5.93 -3.72
CA GLY A 140 16.50 6.85 -4.70
C GLY A 140 16.85 8.33 -4.50
N PRO A 141 16.57 9.19 -5.48
CA PRO A 141 16.76 10.64 -5.34
C PRO A 141 15.76 11.30 -4.36
N TYR A 142 14.75 10.55 -3.93
CA TYR A 142 13.69 11.00 -3.02
C TYR A 142 13.81 10.41 -1.62
N THR A 143 14.95 9.77 -1.30
CA THR A 143 15.24 9.26 0.04
C THR A 143 15.01 10.34 1.11
N ASP A 144 14.49 9.93 2.26
CA ASP A 144 14.13 10.76 3.42
C ASP A 144 13.03 11.81 3.20
N ARG A 145 12.46 11.94 2.00
CA ARG A 145 11.31 12.82 1.78
C ARG A 145 10.05 12.25 2.45
N PRO A 146 9.19 13.11 3.01
CA PRO A 146 7.89 12.65 3.52
C PRO A 146 7.04 12.13 2.36
N ALA A 147 6.31 11.06 2.63
CA ALA A 147 5.35 10.49 1.68
C ALA A 147 4.05 10.21 2.41
N PHE A 148 2.97 10.63 1.76
CA PHE A 148 1.60 10.27 2.08
C PHE A 148 0.95 9.74 0.80
N ASP A 149 -0.21 9.11 0.94
CA ASP A 149 -0.92 8.47 -0.17
C ASP A 149 -1.09 9.39 -1.38
N ASP A 150 -1.54 10.62 -1.17
CA ASP A 150 -1.76 11.65 -2.19
C ASP A 150 -0.46 12.08 -2.90
N ILE A 151 0.64 12.26 -2.17
CA ILE A 151 1.96 12.54 -2.73
C ILE A 151 2.36 11.41 -3.70
N ILE A 152 2.19 10.16 -3.28
CA ILE A 152 2.53 9.00 -4.10
C ILE A 152 1.59 8.88 -5.30
N GLN A 153 0.28 9.08 -5.13
CA GLN A 153 -0.67 9.10 -6.25
C GLN A 153 -0.31 10.14 -7.32
N GLY A 154 0.15 11.31 -6.89
CA GLY A 154 0.65 12.34 -7.80
C GLY A 154 1.94 11.92 -8.50
N ALA A 155 2.90 11.38 -7.74
CA ALA A 155 4.22 11.02 -8.23
C ALA A 155 4.21 9.81 -9.18
N CYS A 156 3.34 8.82 -8.96
CA CYS A 156 3.23 7.63 -9.81
C CYS A 156 2.37 7.84 -11.07
N GLY A 157 1.78 9.03 -11.23
CA GLY A 157 0.93 9.38 -12.37
C GLY A 157 -0.52 8.90 -12.27
N LEU A 158 -0.92 8.26 -11.17
CA LEU A 158 -2.31 7.80 -10.97
C LEU A 158 -3.30 8.97 -10.98
N ALA A 159 -2.97 10.09 -10.33
CA ALA A 159 -3.85 11.26 -10.32
C ALA A 159 -4.08 11.86 -11.73
N ALA A 160 -3.10 11.68 -12.64
CA ALA A 160 -3.24 12.05 -14.04
C ALA A 160 -4.03 11.01 -14.85
N ALA A 161 -3.89 9.72 -14.52
CA ALA A 161 -4.64 8.64 -15.14
C ALA A 161 -6.14 8.74 -14.82
N GLU A 162 -6.51 9.04 -13.58
CA GLU A 162 -7.90 9.26 -13.15
C GLU A 162 -8.58 10.36 -13.98
N GLY A 163 -7.85 11.45 -14.22
CA GLY A 163 -8.32 12.60 -14.99
C GLY A 163 -8.38 12.42 -16.51
N ARG A 164 -8.04 11.24 -17.05
CA ARG A 164 -7.81 11.09 -18.49
C ARG A 164 -9.07 11.28 -19.34
N ALA A 165 -10.26 11.01 -18.78
CA ALA A 165 -11.51 11.09 -19.51
C ALA A 165 -12.05 12.51 -19.72
N ASP A 166 -11.73 13.44 -18.82
CA ASP A 166 -12.24 14.81 -18.81
C ASP A 166 -11.13 15.87 -18.77
N GLY A 167 -9.87 15.46 -18.63
CA GLY A 167 -8.71 16.33 -18.52
C GLY A 167 -8.43 16.86 -17.11
N THR A 168 -9.23 16.49 -16.10
CA THR A 168 -9.13 17.01 -14.73
C THR A 168 -8.30 16.08 -13.84
N ARG A 169 -7.09 16.49 -13.48
CA ARG A 169 -6.26 15.72 -12.54
C ARG A 169 -6.95 15.68 -11.18
N ARG A 170 -7.11 14.48 -10.62
CA ARG A 170 -7.75 14.26 -9.32
C ARG A 170 -7.15 13.05 -8.65
N PHE A 171 -7.10 13.10 -7.33
CA PHE A 171 -6.73 11.92 -6.55
C PHE A 171 -7.88 10.91 -6.55
N SER A 172 -7.53 9.64 -6.48
CA SER A 172 -8.47 8.58 -6.15
C SER A 172 -9.00 8.86 -4.73
N PRO A 173 -10.33 8.83 -4.51
CA PRO A 173 -10.94 9.05 -3.19
C PRO A 173 -10.80 7.80 -2.30
N ALA A 174 -9.64 7.17 -2.34
CA ALA A 174 -9.26 6.00 -1.58
C ALA A 174 -7.75 6.06 -1.30
N LEU A 175 -7.34 5.44 -0.20
CA LEU A 175 -5.93 5.26 0.18
C LEU A 175 -5.26 4.17 -0.68
N VAL A 176 -5.24 4.39 -1.99
CA VAL A 176 -4.88 3.38 -2.99
C VAL A 176 -3.40 3.05 -2.97
N ALA A 177 -2.53 4.03 -2.74
CA ALA A 177 -1.10 3.78 -2.63
C ALA A 177 -0.79 3.03 -1.33
N ASP A 178 -1.31 3.49 -0.20
CA ASP A 178 -1.15 2.80 1.08
C ASP A 178 -1.65 1.35 1.04
N LYS A 179 -2.86 1.12 0.51
CA LYS A 179 -3.46 -0.22 0.48
C LYS A 179 -2.73 -1.16 -0.46
N THR A 180 -2.37 -0.67 -1.65
CA THR A 180 -1.65 -1.48 -2.65
C THR A 180 -0.27 -1.86 -2.12
N THR A 181 0.47 -0.90 -1.57
CA THR A 181 1.78 -1.17 -0.97
C THR A 181 1.69 -2.04 0.29
N GLY A 182 0.64 -1.89 1.10
CA GLY A 182 0.38 -2.79 2.23
C GLY A 182 0.16 -4.25 1.81
N LEU A 183 -0.57 -4.49 0.73
CA LEU A 183 -0.71 -5.83 0.14
C LEU A 183 0.63 -6.37 -0.36
N THR A 184 1.39 -5.55 -1.10
CA THR A 184 2.72 -5.93 -1.58
C THR A 184 3.68 -6.25 -0.44
N LEU A 185 3.64 -5.49 0.66
CA LEU A 185 4.44 -5.74 1.85
C LEU A 185 4.07 -7.06 2.51
N ALA A 186 2.78 -7.37 2.64
CA ALA A 186 2.35 -8.67 3.16
C ALA A 186 2.89 -9.83 2.31
N TYR A 187 2.82 -9.72 0.98
CA TYR A 187 3.35 -10.76 0.08
C TYR A 187 4.88 -10.87 0.15
N ALA A 188 5.59 -9.75 0.29
CA ALA A 188 7.03 -9.74 0.42
C ALA A 188 7.49 -10.37 1.74
N ILE A 189 6.76 -10.15 2.85
CA ILE A 189 7.00 -10.82 4.13
C ILE A 189 6.79 -12.33 4.00
N LEU A 190 5.68 -12.76 3.37
CA LEU A 190 5.39 -14.17 3.14
C LEU A 190 6.48 -14.85 2.30
N ALA A 191 6.91 -14.21 1.20
CA ALA A 191 8.00 -14.70 0.36
C ALA A 191 9.32 -14.79 1.14
N ALA A 192 9.61 -13.80 1.99
CA ALA A 192 10.82 -13.77 2.78
C ALA A 192 10.85 -14.86 3.87
N LEU A 193 9.73 -15.09 4.53
CA LEU A 193 9.54 -16.19 5.47
C LEU A 193 9.70 -17.55 4.76
N PHE A 194 9.08 -17.71 3.59
CA PHE A 194 9.20 -18.94 2.81
C PHE A 194 10.64 -19.21 2.34
N ALA A 195 11.35 -18.19 1.88
CA ALA A 195 12.76 -18.31 1.49
C ALA A 195 13.63 -18.73 2.70
N ARG A 196 13.37 -18.15 3.88
CA ARG A 196 14.06 -18.50 5.13
C ARG A 196 13.90 -19.97 5.53
N GLU A 197 12.76 -20.60 5.22
CA GLU A 197 12.58 -22.04 5.48
C GLU A 197 13.51 -22.92 4.65
N ARG A 198 14.01 -22.41 3.51
CA ARG A 198 14.96 -23.12 2.65
C ARG A 198 16.41 -22.79 2.97
N SER A 199 16.71 -21.51 3.21
CA SER A 199 18.08 -21.04 3.46
C SER A 199 18.50 -21.18 4.92
N GLY A 200 17.54 -21.14 5.85
CA GLY A 200 17.81 -21.01 7.27
C GLY A 200 18.14 -19.57 7.72
N GLU A 201 18.20 -18.59 6.80
CA GLU A 201 18.68 -17.23 7.05
C GLU A 201 17.59 -16.17 6.86
N GLY A 202 17.63 -15.12 7.67
CA GLY A 202 16.76 -13.95 7.52
C GLY A 202 17.18 -13.06 6.34
N GLN A 203 16.35 -12.07 5.99
CA GLN A 203 16.64 -11.15 4.89
C GLN A 203 16.06 -9.75 5.14
N THR A 204 16.55 -8.76 4.40
CA THR A 204 16.04 -7.39 4.45
C THR A 204 15.12 -7.20 3.26
N VAL A 205 13.91 -6.74 3.52
CA VAL A 205 12.90 -6.46 2.50
C VAL A 205 12.57 -4.98 2.60
N GLU A 206 12.76 -4.26 1.50
CA GLU A 206 12.29 -2.89 1.37
C GLU A 206 11.12 -2.86 0.38
N VAL A 207 9.99 -2.31 0.79
CA VAL A 207 8.81 -2.14 -0.08
C VAL A 207 8.43 -0.66 -0.13
N PRO A 208 8.95 0.09 -1.11
CA PRO A 208 8.67 1.51 -1.23
C PRO A 208 7.36 1.76 -2.00
N MET A 209 6.58 2.75 -1.54
CA MET A 209 5.28 3.09 -2.13
C MET A 209 5.39 3.54 -3.58
N LEU A 210 6.34 4.42 -3.90
CA LEU A 210 6.46 4.96 -5.26
C LEU A 210 6.70 3.85 -6.28
N GLU A 211 7.69 2.99 -6.06
CA GLU A 211 8.03 1.91 -6.99
C GLU A 211 6.90 0.90 -7.13
N THR A 212 6.24 0.57 -6.01
CA THR A 212 5.06 -0.29 -6.02
C THR A 212 3.95 0.32 -6.89
N MET A 213 3.69 1.61 -6.73
CA MET A 213 2.62 2.29 -7.45
C MET A 213 2.97 2.62 -8.90
N VAL A 214 4.24 2.87 -9.21
CA VAL A 214 4.73 2.98 -10.59
C VAL A 214 4.51 1.65 -11.29
N HIS A 215 4.90 0.53 -10.67
CA HIS A 215 4.64 -0.79 -11.23
C HIS A 215 3.13 -1.03 -11.43
N PHE A 216 2.32 -0.78 -10.40
CA PHE A 216 0.86 -0.92 -10.47
C PHE A 216 0.24 -0.15 -11.64
N THR A 217 0.64 1.11 -11.81
CA THR A 217 0.05 2.01 -12.81
C THR A 217 0.62 1.75 -14.22
N MET A 218 1.87 1.28 -14.33
CA MET A 218 2.51 1.08 -15.63
C MET A 218 1.87 -0.03 -16.46
N VAL A 219 1.39 -1.09 -15.82
CA VAL A 219 0.85 -2.28 -16.49
C VAL A 219 -0.20 -1.92 -17.55
N ASP A 220 -1.05 -0.94 -17.27
CA ASP A 220 -2.12 -0.51 -18.18
C ASP A 220 -1.89 0.89 -18.77
N GLN A 221 -1.13 1.76 -18.11
CA GLN A 221 -0.94 3.13 -18.59
C GLN A 221 0.24 3.32 -19.56
N MET A 222 1.20 2.40 -19.60
CA MET A 222 2.30 2.50 -20.58
C MET A 222 1.79 2.33 -22.01
N ALA A 223 0.95 1.32 -22.28
CA ALA A 223 0.34 1.06 -23.58
C ALA A 223 1.33 1.27 -24.76
N GLY A 224 1.08 2.21 -25.67
CA GLY A 224 1.97 2.48 -26.81
C GLY A 224 3.32 3.12 -26.45
N LEU A 225 3.45 3.69 -25.24
CA LEU A 225 4.70 4.25 -24.71
C LEU A 225 5.69 3.18 -24.23
N THR A 226 5.27 1.91 -24.17
CA THR A 226 6.13 0.78 -23.80
C THR A 226 7.30 0.59 -24.77
N PHE A 227 7.11 0.95 -26.05
CA PHE A 227 8.07 0.69 -27.12
C PHE A 227 9.01 1.89 -27.34
N ASP A 228 10.20 1.64 -27.87
CA ASP A 228 11.15 2.68 -28.30
C ASP A 228 11.53 2.47 -29.78
N PRO A 229 11.12 3.36 -30.71
CA PRO A 229 10.28 4.54 -30.47
C PRO A 229 8.83 4.15 -30.08
N PRO A 230 8.09 5.03 -29.38
CA PRO A 230 6.69 4.78 -29.05
C PRO A 230 5.82 4.51 -30.27
N VAL A 231 5.02 3.45 -30.24
CA VAL A 231 4.12 3.03 -31.35
C VAL A 231 2.69 3.54 -31.17
N GLY A 232 2.41 4.30 -30.10
CA GLY A 232 1.10 4.85 -29.82
C GLY A 232 1.04 5.64 -28.51
N PRO A 233 -0.14 6.19 -28.16
CA PRO A 233 -0.31 6.89 -26.90
C PRO A 233 -0.30 5.93 -25.70
N GLY A 234 -0.01 6.47 -24.52
CA GLY A 234 -0.23 5.76 -23.26
C GLY A 234 -1.71 5.58 -22.92
N GLY A 235 -1.99 4.89 -21.82
CA GLY A 235 -3.30 4.79 -21.19
C GLY A 235 -4.15 3.60 -21.62
N HIS A 236 -4.99 3.15 -20.70
CA HIS A 236 -5.93 2.06 -20.95
C HIS A 236 -7.17 2.54 -21.71
N ALA A 237 -7.21 2.34 -23.02
CA ALA A 237 -8.27 2.85 -23.91
C ALA A 237 -9.70 2.49 -23.45
N ARG A 238 -9.92 1.30 -22.88
CA ARG A 238 -11.26 0.87 -22.45
C ARG A 238 -11.79 1.65 -21.25
N SER A 239 -10.92 2.17 -20.39
CA SER A 239 -11.30 2.91 -19.18
C SER A 239 -11.83 4.31 -19.51
N VAL A 240 -11.38 4.90 -20.61
CA VAL A 240 -11.74 6.26 -21.02
C VAL A 240 -13.06 6.31 -21.80
N GLN A 241 -13.46 5.19 -22.43
CA GLN A 241 -14.63 5.12 -23.29
C GLN A 241 -15.94 4.80 -22.55
N ARG A 242 -15.86 4.32 -21.30
CA ARG A 242 -17.04 3.88 -20.54
C ARG A 242 -17.47 4.96 -19.55
N ARG A 243 -18.69 5.47 -19.74
CA ARG A 243 -19.34 6.38 -18.78
C ARG A 243 -20.40 5.64 -17.98
N ILE A 244 -20.45 5.92 -16.68
CA ILE A 244 -21.53 5.50 -15.80
C ILE A 244 -22.50 6.67 -15.69
N TYR A 245 -23.78 6.42 -15.99
CA TYR A 245 -24.83 7.44 -15.88
C TYR A 245 -25.69 7.15 -14.66
N ALA A 246 -26.05 8.20 -13.93
CA ALA A 246 -27.03 8.10 -12.86
C ALA A 246 -28.41 7.86 -13.48
N SER A 247 -29.12 6.83 -13.03
CA SER A 247 -30.56 6.74 -13.26
C SER A 247 -31.30 7.54 -12.18
N ALA A 248 -32.55 7.93 -12.46
CA ALA A 248 -33.40 8.69 -11.54
C ALA A 248 -33.60 8.02 -10.16
N THR A 249 -33.27 6.73 -10.02
CA THR A 249 -33.38 5.97 -8.77
C THR A 249 -32.03 5.75 -8.06
N ALA A 250 -30.97 6.47 -8.44
CA ALA A 250 -29.61 6.29 -7.94
C ALA A 250 -29.01 4.88 -8.19
N THR A 251 -29.63 4.09 -9.08
CA THR A 251 -29.03 2.83 -9.55
C THR A 251 -28.08 3.11 -10.71
N TRP A 252 -26.81 2.76 -10.54
CA TRP A 252 -25.79 2.90 -11.58
C TRP A 252 -25.90 1.76 -12.59
N ARG A 253 -26.11 2.05 -13.87
CA ARG A 253 -26.15 1.05 -14.94
C ARG A 253 -25.01 1.24 -15.92
N ARG A 254 -24.39 0.13 -16.31
CA ARG A 254 -23.33 0.08 -17.32
C ARG A 254 -23.94 0.32 -18.71
N CYS A 255 -23.39 1.24 -19.50
CA CYS A 255 -23.75 1.36 -20.91
C CYS A 255 -23.08 0.23 -21.71
N PRO A 256 -23.81 -0.53 -22.55
CA PRO A 256 -23.19 -1.45 -23.51
C PRO A 256 -22.29 -0.67 -24.47
N THR A 257 -21.09 -1.19 -24.73
CA THR A 257 -20.21 -0.65 -25.78
C THR A 257 -20.80 -0.97 -27.15
N PRO A 258 -20.74 -0.07 -28.15
CA PRO A 258 -21.06 -0.44 -29.51
C PRO A 258 -20.01 -1.45 -29.98
N THR A 259 -20.45 -2.69 -30.22
CA THR A 259 -19.65 -3.71 -30.89
C THR A 259 -19.40 -3.27 -32.33
N GLY A 260 -18.17 -3.47 -32.83
CA GLY A 260 -17.62 -2.93 -34.08
C GLY A 260 -18.24 -3.40 -35.41
N THR A 261 -19.56 -3.56 -35.47
CA THR A 261 -20.32 -3.61 -36.73
C THR A 261 -21.01 -2.27 -36.87
N GLY A 262 -20.83 -1.58 -37.99
CA GLY A 262 -21.36 -0.24 -38.30
C GLY A 262 -22.89 -0.10 -38.35
N ALA A 263 -23.62 -0.82 -37.51
CA ALA A 263 -25.01 -0.56 -37.19
C ALA A 263 -25.07 0.45 -36.03
N PRO A 264 -25.86 1.53 -36.12
CA PRO A 264 -26.11 2.37 -34.96
C PRO A 264 -26.72 1.48 -33.89
N SER A 265 -26.02 1.35 -32.75
CA SER A 265 -26.61 0.74 -31.56
C SER A 265 -27.94 1.43 -31.34
N SER A 266 -29.03 0.65 -31.40
CA SER A 266 -30.38 1.12 -31.19
C SER A 266 -30.37 2.06 -30.00
N ARG A 267 -30.65 3.35 -30.25
CA ARG A 267 -30.96 4.29 -29.19
C ARG A 267 -31.99 3.58 -28.31
N PRO A 268 -31.80 3.52 -26.98
CA PRO A 268 -32.87 3.05 -26.12
C PRO A 268 -34.07 3.96 -26.44
N ARG A 269 -35.12 3.39 -27.04
CA ARG A 269 -36.39 4.07 -27.26
C ARG A 269 -36.79 4.72 -25.94
N ASP A 270 -37.01 6.02 -26.00
CA ASP A 270 -37.97 6.77 -25.19
C ASP A 270 -38.24 6.18 -23.80
N SER A 271 -37.26 6.27 -22.90
CA SER A 271 -37.56 6.29 -21.46
C SER A 271 -37.48 7.74 -20.99
N PRO A 272 -38.45 8.29 -20.24
CA PRO A 272 -38.47 9.71 -19.84
C PRO A 272 -37.29 10.13 -18.94
N ASN A 273 -36.43 9.18 -18.54
CA ASN A 273 -35.44 9.35 -17.48
C ASN A 273 -34.00 9.54 -17.98
N TRP A 274 -33.75 9.60 -19.30
CA TRP A 274 -32.43 9.91 -19.84
C TRP A 274 -32.38 11.37 -20.33
N ARG A 275 -31.65 12.24 -19.61
CA ARG A 275 -31.24 13.55 -20.15
C ARG A 275 -29.83 13.39 -20.72
N THR A 276 -29.69 13.43 -22.04
CA THR A 276 -28.37 13.53 -22.70
C THR A 276 -27.80 14.92 -22.51
N THR A 277 -26.79 15.08 -21.67
CA THR A 277 -25.87 16.22 -21.75
C THR A 277 -24.86 15.98 -22.88
N ARG A 278 -24.66 16.99 -23.74
CA ARG A 278 -23.75 16.98 -24.90
C ARG A 278 -22.39 16.39 -24.53
N ALA A 279 -21.90 15.45 -25.34
CA ALA A 279 -20.55 14.91 -25.22
C ALA A 279 -19.52 16.04 -25.40
N ALA A 280 -18.83 16.39 -24.32
CA ALA A 280 -17.67 17.28 -24.37
C ALA A 280 -16.55 16.61 -25.19
N ARG A 281 -15.97 17.38 -26.13
CA ARG A 281 -14.77 17.01 -26.89
C ARG A 281 -13.63 16.72 -25.92
N THR A 282 -12.99 15.55 -26.05
CA THR A 282 -11.77 15.18 -25.31
C THR A 282 -10.62 16.16 -25.63
N PRO A 283 -10.02 16.83 -24.64
CA PRO A 283 -8.85 17.68 -24.85
C PRO A 283 -7.60 16.82 -25.15
N ARG A 284 -6.81 17.22 -26.14
CA ARG A 284 -5.48 16.64 -26.45
C ARG A 284 -4.42 17.23 -25.52
N HIS A 285 -4.39 16.86 -24.25
CA HIS A 285 -3.29 17.26 -23.35
C HIS A 285 -2.74 16.05 -22.61
N GLY A 286 -1.57 15.57 -23.04
CA GLY A 286 -0.81 14.56 -22.32
C GLY A 286 0.64 14.56 -22.77
N CYS A 287 1.59 14.63 -21.82
CA CYS A 287 2.85 13.87 -21.89
C CYS A 287 3.71 13.96 -20.63
N GLY A 288 3.76 15.10 -19.93
CA GLY A 288 4.88 15.38 -19.00
C GLY A 288 5.13 14.40 -17.83
N ILE A 289 4.09 13.79 -17.24
CA ILE A 289 4.27 12.92 -16.06
C ILE A 289 4.81 11.53 -16.43
N TRP A 290 4.35 10.97 -17.55
CA TRP A 290 4.81 9.66 -18.04
C TRP A 290 6.27 9.71 -18.46
N THR A 291 6.72 10.82 -19.04
CA THR A 291 8.13 11.06 -19.35
C THR A 291 9.00 11.01 -18.09
N GLY A 292 8.49 11.48 -16.94
CA GLY A 292 9.18 11.43 -15.64
C GLY A 292 9.34 10.00 -15.12
N CYS A 293 8.28 9.19 -15.12
CA CYS A 293 8.35 7.77 -14.71
C CYS A 293 9.26 6.95 -15.64
N LEU A 294 9.19 7.18 -16.95
CA LEU A 294 10.08 6.55 -17.94
C LEU A 294 11.55 6.93 -17.74
N ALA A 295 11.82 8.22 -17.49
CA ALA A 295 13.18 8.68 -17.18
C ALA A 295 13.71 8.10 -15.87
N TRP A 296 12.84 7.90 -14.87
CA TRP A 296 13.19 7.26 -13.62
C TRP A 296 13.54 5.76 -13.80
N LEU A 297 12.77 5.00 -14.58
CA LEU A 297 13.08 3.59 -14.88
C LEU A 297 14.40 3.42 -15.65
N ARG A 298 14.63 4.25 -16.68
CA ARG A 298 15.86 4.20 -17.49
C ARG A 298 17.13 4.47 -16.65
N ARG A 299 17.01 5.21 -15.55
CA ARG A 299 18.14 5.46 -14.62
C ARG A 299 18.40 4.28 -13.67
N ARG A 300 17.38 3.46 -13.36
CA ARG A 300 17.49 2.36 -12.37
C ARG A 300 17.83 1.02 -13.01
N TRP A 301 17.47 0.82 -14.27
CA TRP A 301 17.91 -0.31 -15.09
C TRP A 301 18.49 0.20 -16.42
N PRO A 302 19.75 0.67 -16.42
CA PRO A 302 20.49 0.77 -17.66
C PRO A 302 20.67 -0.65 -18.21
N GLY A 303 20.22 -0.89 -19.44
CA GLY A 303 20.48 -2.16 -20.13
C GLY A 303 21.97 -2.44 -20.27
#